data_AF-W1TXU5-F1
#
_entry.id   AF-W1TXU5-F1
#
_cell.length_a   1.000
_cell.length_b   1.000
_cell.length_c   1.000
_cell.angle_alpha   90.00
_cell.angle_beta   90.00
_cell.angle_gamma   90.00
#
_symmetry.space_group_name_H-M   'P 1'
#
loop_
_entity.id
_entity.type
_entity.pdbx_description
1 polymer ?
#
loop_
_entity_poly.entity_id
_entity_poly.type
_entity_poly.pdbx_seq_one_letter_code
_entity_poly.pdbx_strand_id
1 'polypeptide(L)' 'MVFPSIDDLLERVDSKYTLVSMVAKRARELTEGAEALVEADAKKPTTIALEEIYYGKVKKAATHPAGNIQ' A
#
# COMPACT_ATOMS: atom_id res chain seq x y z
N MET A 1 -1.31 -4.60 -19.72
CA MET A 1 -0.10 -4.16 -19.00
C MET A 1 -0.50 -3.98 -17.54
N VAL A 2 0.25 -4.54 -16.59
CA VAL A 2 -0.09 -4.41 -15.16
C VAL A 2 0.57 -3.12 -14.67
N PHE A 3 -0.24 -2.19 -14.19
CA PHE A 3 0.21 -0.96 -13.55
C PHE A 3 -0.27 -0.97 -12.09
N PRO A 4 0.53 -0.46 -11.15
CA PRO A 4 1.95 -0.11 -11.26
C PRO A 4 2.87 -1.35 -11.39
N SER A 5 4.13 -1.15 -11.79
CA SER A 5 5.11 -2.25 -11.83
C SER A 5 5.59 -2.59 -10.41
N ILE A 6 6.08 -3.82 -10.20
CA ILE A 6 6.60 -4.23 -8.89
C ILE A 6 7.86 -3.45 -8.52
N ASP A 7 8.74 -3.18 -9.49
CA ASP A 7 9.99 -2.46 -9.22
C ASP A 7 9.69 -1.03 -8.73
N ASP A 8 8.76 -0.33 -9.38
CA ASP A 8 8.32 1.02 -8.95
C ASP A 8 7.73 1.04 -7.53
N LEU A 9 7.04 -0.03 -7.15
CA LEU A 9 6.47 -0.17 -5.81
C LEU A 9 7.56 -0.41 -4.77
N LEU A 10 8.59 -1.18 -5.12
CA LEU A 10 9.72 -1.48 -4.24
C LEU A 10 10.61 -0.26 -3.97
N GLU A 11 10.62 0.74 -4.84
CA GLU A 11 11.25 2.03 -4.55
C GLU A 11 10.54 2.83 -3.43
N ARG A 12 9.30 2.46 -3.08
CA ARG A 12 8.45 3.18 -2.11
C ARG A 12 8.28 2.47 -0.77
N VAL A 13 8.79 1.25 -0.64
CA VAL A 13 8.60 0.39 0.54
C VAL A 13 9.88 -0.37 0.88
N ASP A 14 10.09 -0.60 2.17
CA ASP A 14 11.35 -1.19 2.68
C ASP A 14 11.63 -2.61 2.15
N SER A 15 10.58 -3.38 1.83
CA SER A 15 10.71 -4.77 1.39
C SER A 15 9.46 -5.28 0.68
N LYS A 16 9.61 -6.39 -0.07
CA LYS A 16 8.49 -7.13 -0.68
C LYS A 16 7.46 -7.58 0.37
N TYR A 17 7.90 -8.01 1.56
CA TYR A 17 7.00 -8.42 2.64
C TYR A 17 6.16 -7.24 3.16
N THR A 18 6.80 -6.06 3.29
CA THR A 18 6.11 -4.82 3.66
C THR A 18 5.09 -4.43 2.61
N LEU A 19 5.45 -4.49 1.32
CA LEU A 19 4.52 -4.23 0.22
C LEU A 19 3.28 -5.13 0.31
N VAL A 20 3.49 -6.46 0.40
CA VAL A 20 2.39 -7.44 0.47
C VAL A 20 1.50 -7.19 1.68
N SER A 21 2.08 -6.92 2.84
CA SER A 21 1.31 -6.63 4.06
C SER A 21 0.49 -5.34 3.94
N MET A 22 1.07 -4.27 3.39
CA MET A 22 0.38 -3.00 3.17
C MET A 22 -0.76 -3.13 2.17
N VAL A 23 -0.52 -3.79 1.04
CA VAL A 23 -1.53 -4.05 0.01
C VAL A 23 -2.67 -4.89 0.57
N ALA A 24 -2.37 -5.98 1.29
CA ALA A 24 -3.39 -6.86 1.86
C ALA A 24 -4.26 -6.12 2.88
N LYS A 25 -3.64 -5.35 3.78
CA LYS A 25 -4.37 -4.52 4.75
C LYS A 25 -5.28 -3.52 4.05
N ARG A 26 -4.75 -2.77 3.09
CA ARG A 26 -5.51 -1.73 2.41
C ARG A 26 -6.62 -2.27 1.52
N ALA A 27 -6.36 -3.36 0.80
CA ALA A 27 -7.38 -4.03 -0.01
C ALA A 27 -8.55 -4.54 0.84
N ARG A 28 -8.28 -4.97 2.08
CA ARG A 28 -9.33 -5.33 3.04
C ARG A 28 -10.18 -4.13 3.44
N GLU A 29 -9.56 -2.99 3.78
CA GLU A 29 -10.28 -1.75 4.10
C GLU A 29 -11.21 -1.33 2.95
N LEU A 30 -10.71 -1.36 1.72
CA LEU A 30 -11.49 -1.07 0.51
C LEU A 30 -12.65 -2.07 0.32
N THR A 31 -12.43 -3.35 0.63
CA THR A 31 -13.48 -4.38 0.58
C THR A 31 -14.55 -4.16 1.66
N GLU A 32 -14.16 -3.62 2.82
CA GLU A 32 -15.06 -3.26 3.93
C GLU A 32 -15.80 -1.93 3.68
N GLY A 33 -15.59 -1.28 2.52
CA GLY A 33 -16.31 -0.08 2.09
C GLY A 33 -15.55 1.22 2.31
N ALA A 34 -14.25 1.18 2.62
CA ALA A 34 -13.43 2.39 2.65
C ALA A 34 -13.38 3.05 1.27
N GLU A 35 -13.34 4.38 1.27
CA GLU A 35 -13.21 5.15 0.04
C GLU A 35 -11.81 5.00 -0.56
N ALA A 36 -11.76 4.90 -1.89
CA ALA A 36 -10.51 4.91 -2.65
C ALA A 36 -9.90 6.32 -2.64
N LEU A 37 -8.58 6.40 -2.46
CA LEU A 37 -7.83 7.66 -2.37
C LEU A 37 -7.25 8.11 -3.73
N VAL A 38 -7.54 7.35 -4.77
CA VAL A 38 -7.13 7.57 -6.16
C VAL A 38 -8.30 7.30 -7.07
N GLU A 39 -8.38 8.03 -8.18
CA GLU A 39 -9.30 7.69 -9.26
C GLU A 39 -8.78 6.44 -9.95
N ALA A 40 -9.42 5.31 -9.67
CA ALA A 40 -9.07 4.04 -10.26
C ALA A 40 -10.19 3.57 -11.19
N ASP A 41 -9.85 3.34 -12.46
CA ASP A 41 -10.71 2.60 -13.40
C ASP A 41 -10.86 1.13 -12.97
N ALA A 42 -9.90 0.63 -12.19
CA ALA A 42 -9.85 -0.74 -11.72
C ALA A 42 -10.80 -0.97 -10.54
N LYS A 43 -11.73 -1.92 -10.70
CA LYS A 43 -12.69 -2.30 -9.64
C LYS A 43 -12.12 -3.22 -8.55
N LYS A 44 -10.88 -3.70 -8.71
CA LYS A 44 -10.29 -4.67 -7.77
C LYS A 44 -9.63 -3.93 -6.61
N PRO A 45 -10.01 -4.20 -5.35
CA PRO A 45 -9.43 -3.55 -4.17
C PRO A 45 -7.90 -3.64 -4.10
N THR A 46 -7.32 -4.76 -4.54
CA THR A 46 -5.86 -4.95 -4.59
C THR A 46 -5.17 -4.06 -5.61
N THR A 47 -5.79 -3.82 -6.76
CA THR A 47 -5.22 -2.91 -7.78
C THR A 47 -5.26 -1.47 -7.28
N ILE A 48 -6.38 -1.04 -6.70
CA ILE A 48 -6.52 0.29 -6.08
C ILE A 48 -5.48 0.47 -4.98
N ALA A 49 -5.30 -0.53 -4.09
CA ALA A 49 -4.31 -0.46 -3.04
C ALA A 49 -2.87 -0.32 -3.56
N LEU A 50 -2.52 -1.01 -4.65
CA LEU A 50 -1.20 -0.87 -5.30
C LEU A 50 -1.02 0.53 -5.87
N GLU A 51 -2.03 1.08 -6.53
CA GLU A 51 -2.01 2.45 -7.07
C GLU A 51 -1.91 3.49 -5.95
N GLU A 52 -2.66 3.36 -4.86
CA GLU A 52 -2.57 4.27 -3.72
C GLU A 52 -1.19 4.27 -3.08
N ILE A 53 -0.53 3.11 -2.98
CA ILE A 53 0.86 3.00 -2.52
C ILE A 53 1.80 3.65 -3.54
N TYR A 54 1.60 3.39 -4.83
CA TYR A 54 2.34 4.04 -5.90
C TYR A 54 2.11 5.54 -5.98
N TYR A 55 1.00 6.11 -5.51
CA TYR A 55 0.83 7.56 -5.40
C TYR A 55 1.21 8.11 -4.02
N GLY A 56 1.70 7.25 -3.11
CA GLY A 56 2.09 7.63 -1.75
C GLY A 56 0.91 8.06 -0.86
N LYS A 57 -0.32 7.70 -1.23
CA LYS A 57 -1.55 7.95 -0.46
C LYS A 57 -1.65 7.01 0.74
N VAL A 58 -1.13 5.80 0.60
CA VAL A 58 -1.03 4.82 1.68
C VAL A 58 0.43 4.66 2.07
N LYS A 59 0.73 4.85 3.36
CA LYS A 59 2.07 4.75 3.93
C LYS A 59 2.06 3.74 5.08
N LYS A 60 3.21 3.10 5.30
CA LYS A 60 3.43 2.28 6.50
C LYS A 60 3.22 3.19 7.72
N ALA A 61 2.43 2.74 8.69
CA ALA A 61 2.37 3.41 9.98
C ALA A 61 3.79 3.44 10.54
N ALA A 62 4.29 4.63 10.90
CA ALA A 62 5.61 4.76 11.49
C ALA A 62 5.65 3.86 12.73
N THR A 63 6.29 2.70 12.60
CA THR A 63 6.63 1.88 13.76
C THR A 63 7.67 2.71 14.50
N HIS A 64 7.23 3.38 15.56
CA HIS A 64 8.11 4.00 16.53
C HIS A 64 9.19 2.96 16.85
N PRO A 65 10.49 3.25 16.63
CA PRO A 65 11.52 2.31 17.04
C PRO A 65 11.32 2.07 18.53
N ALA A 66 11.12 0.80 18.90
CA ALA A 66 11.03 0.39 20.29
C ALA A 66 12.21 1.04 21.04
N GLY A 67 11.88 1.68 22.16
CA GLY A 67 12.75 2.62 22.86
C GLY A 67 14.19 2.13 22.99
N ASN A 68 15.10 3.05 22.69
CA ASN A 68 16.49 2.98 23.08
C ASN A 68 16.52 2.96 24.62
N ILE A 69 16.54 1.77 25.23
CA ILE A 69 16.96 1.65 26.63
C ILE A 69 18.43 2.08 26.67
N GLN A 70 18.66 3.23 27.30
CA GLN A 70 20.01 3.68 27.67
C GLN A 70 20.63 2.73 28.68
#